data_AF-A0A358FZS7-F1
#
_entry.id   AF-A0A358FZS7-F1
#
_cell.length_a   1.000
_cell.length_b   1.000
_cell.length_c   1.000
_cell.angle_alpha   90.00
_cell.angle_beta   90.00
_cell.angle_gamma   90.00
#
_symmetry.space_group_name_H-M   'P 1'
#
loop_
_entity.id
_entity.type
_entity.pdbx_description
1 polymer ?
#
loop_
_entity_poly.entity_id
_entity_poly.type
_entity_poly.pdbx_seq_one_letter_code
_entity_poly.pdbx_strand_id
1 'polypeptide(L)'
;MSSLAVANGELYRDRAVILRTYKLRESDRIVVLLTQRFGKVRAVAKGVRRTNSKFGSRLEPMSHVEVLLRKGRDLDLVSQAESVDGLTPMLSSLDRAAQGMAVVEAADQLSLEGEPDERLYAMLVGVLRTIGESPSPLNVAAFFWKVLAMSGLSPVLDGCVRCGEADGGETALVAFDFNEGGALCRRCRSGISISPAALDIMRDILGGRLRQALALEESAATSEVTALATRALEHHIERRLRTVSVSLRTSLSRWAMMSVACQVCPQPISTKLSTCVSGVVLFTLRQRSTADFGRPTTTARSGRCCCEM
;
A
#
# COMPACT_ATOMS: atom_id res chain seq x y z
N MET A 1 9.07 7.26 39.41
CA MET A 1 10.49 7.67 39.41
C MET A 1 11.02 7.45 38.00
N SER A 2 11.74 8.35 37.35
CA SER A 2 12.17 9.69 37.77
C SER A 2 11.78 10.76 36.75
N SER A 3 11.42 11.95 37.21
CA SER A 3 11.25 13.12 36.32
C SER A 3 12.62 13.78 36.16
N LEU A 4 13.20 13.71 34.96
CA LEU A 4 14.46 14.36 34.64
C LEU A 4 14.21 15.68 33.90
N ALA A 5 14.33 16.78 34.63
CA ALA A 5 14.42 18.11 34.04
C ALA A 5 15.80 18.28 33.36
N VAL A 6 15.89 17.81 32.12
CA VAL A 6 17.12 17.84 31.29
C VAL A 6 17.63 19.27 31.12
N ALA A 7 18.91 19.48 31.37
CA ALA A 7 19.53 20.80 31.33
C ALA A 7 19.85 21.26 29.90
N ASN A 8 19.76 22.57 29.67
CA ASN A 8 20.03 23.19 28.37
C ASN A 8 21.52 23.02 28.00
N GLY A 9 21.83 22.16 27.03
CA GLY A 9 23.20 21.77 26.68
C GLY A 9 23.58 20.31 26.94
N GLU A 10 22.73 19.50 27.60
CA GLU A 10 22.97 18.07 27.83
C GLU A 10 23.10 17.29 26.50
N LEU A 11 24.04 16.35 26.43
CA LEU A 11 24.24 15.48 25.27
C LEU A 11 23.63 14.10 25.52
N TYR A 12 22.73 13.67 24.64
CA TYR A 12 22.11 12.35 24.67
C TYR A 12 22.23 11.64 23.33
N ARG A 13 22.38 10.31 23.37
CA ARG A 13 22.51 9.44 22.20
C ARG A 13 21.31 8.53 22.12
N ASP A 14 20.70 8.39 20.94
CA ASP A 14 19.59 7.47 20.71
C ASP A 14 19.53 6.97 19.27
N ARG A 15 18.75 5.90 19.03
CA ARG A 15 18.40 5.45 17.68
C ARG A 15 17.12 6.11 17.21
N ALA A 16 17.06 6.44 15.93
CA ALA A 16 15.96 7.21 15.36
C ALA A 16 15.75 6.95 13.87
N VAL A 17 14.49 7.10 13.42
CA VAL A 17 14.14 7.17 11.99
C VAL A 17 13.89 8.62 11.61
N ILE A 18 14.53 9.10 10.54
CA ILE A 18 14.28 10.44 9.99
C ILE A 18 12.93 10.46 9.29
N LEU A 19 12.02 11.31 9.77
CA LEU A 19 10.66 11.39 9.26
C LEU A 19 10.52 12.39 8.12
N ARG A 20 11.00 13.62 8.34
CA ARG A 20 10.87 14.75 7.41
C ARG A 20 11.96 15.77 7.66
N THR A 21 12.25 16.60 6.67
CA THR A 21 13.23 17.68 6.79
C THR A 21 12.68 19.00 6.24
N TYR A 22 13.17 20.12 6.78
CA TYR A 22 12.80 21.48 6.39
C TYR A 22 14.06 22.31 6.15
N LYS A 23 14.08 23.17 5.12
CA LYS A 23 15.14 24.17 4.96
C LYS A 23 15.07 25.18 6.12
N LEU A 24 16.19 25.42 6.80
CA LEU A 24 16.30 26.41 7.88
C LEU A 24 17.17 27.60 7.47
N ARG A 25 18.29 27.31 6.81
CA ARG A 25 19.22 28.29 6.20
C ARG A 25 19.71 27.72 4.88
N GLU A 26 20.68 28.37 4.23
CA GLU A 26 21.23 27.82 2.99
C GLU A 26 22.00 26.51 3.22
N SER A 27 22.85 26.45 4.25
CA SER A 27 23.57 25.22 4.62
C SER A 27 22.79 24.25 5.53
N ASP A 28 21.73 24.70 6.19
CA ASP A 28 21.17 24.03 7.38
C ASP A 28 19.71 23.59 7.18
N ARG A 29 19.35 22.46 7.79
CA ARG A 29 17.96 21.97 7.86
C ARG A 29 17.50 21.79 9.31
N ILE A 30 16.19 21.83 9.53
CA ILE A 30 15.57 21.11 10.65
C ILE A 30 15.30 19.68 10.17
N VAL A 31 15.63 18.70 10.98
CA VAL A 31 15.21 17.30 10.83
C VAL A 31 14.20 16.97 11.92
N VAL A 32 13.20 16.15 11.57
CA VAL A 32 12.25 15.57 12.53
C VAL A 32 12.54 14.08 12.58
N LEU A 33 12.71 13.53 13.77
CA LEU A 33 13.09 12.14 13.99
C LEU A 33 12.07 11.48 14.92
N LEU A 34 11.66 10.24 14.62
CA LEU A 34 11.06 9.37 15.64
C LEU A 34 12.22 8.64 16.33
N THR A 35 12.50 9.02 17.57
CA THR A 35 13.54 8.39 18.41
C THR A 35 12.95 7.23 19.21
N GLN A 36 13.78 6.25 19.58
CA GLN A 36 13.33 5.09 20.34
C GLN A 36 12.87 5.46 21.76
N ARG A 37 13.57 6.37 22.44
CA ARG A 37 13.40 6.63 23.88
C ARG A 37 13.01 8.06 24.26
N PHE A 38 12.96 8.98 23.29
CA PHE A 38 12.63 10.40 23.50
C PHE A 38 11.47 10.89 22.60
N GLY A 39 10.69 9.96 22.04
CA GLY A 39 9.55 10.27 21.19
C GLY A 39 9.91 10.94 19.87
N LYS A 40 8.98 11.75 19.33
CA LYS A 40 9.31 12.62 18.20
C LYS A 40 10.15 13.79 18.67
N VAL A 41 11.34 13.94 18.08
CA VAL A 41 12.30 15.02 18.35
C VAL A 41 12.50 15.88 17.10
N ARG A 42 12.73 17.18 17.30
CA ARG A 42 13.06 18.14 16.24
C ARG A 42 14.43 18.74 16.51
N ALA A 43 15.34 18.61 15.55
CA ALA A 43 16.73 19.01 15.72
C ALA A 43 17.28 19.78 14.51
N VAL A 44 18.24 20.67 14.73
CA VAL A 44 18.96 21.40 13.68
C VAL A 44 20.16 20.61 13.20
N ALA A 45 20.21 20.33 11.90
CA ALA A 45 21.34 19.75 11.20
C ALA A 45 22.15 20.87 10.50
N LYS A 46 23.17 21.38 11.19
CA LYS A 46 24.06 22.44 10.66
C LYS A 46 24.98 21.90 9.57
N GLY A 47 25.14 22.64 8.47
CA GLY A 47 26.05 22.28 7.39
C GLY A 47 25.61 21.08 6.54
N VAL A 48 24.40 20.56 6.70
CA VAL A 48 23.92 19.34 6.03
C VAL A 48 23.83 19.47 4.50
N ARG A 49 23.59 20.69 3.97
CA ARG A 49 23.53 20.96 2.52
C ARG A 49 24.87 21.36 1.88
N ARG A 50 25.99 21.29 2.61
CA ARG A 50 27.33 21.56 2.05
C ARG A 50 27.86 20.34 1.30
N THR A 51 28.58 20.54 0.19
CA THR A 51 29.17 19.46 -0.62
C THR A 51 29.98 18.48 0.22
N ASN A 52 30.79 19.00 1.14
CA ASN A 52 31.65 18.20 2.03
C ASN A 52 31.00 18.00 3.40
N SER A 53 29.68 17.76 3.47
CA SER A 53 28.99 17.56 4.75
C SER A 53 29.24 16.18 5.34
N LYS A 54 29.72 16.12 6.59
CA LYS A 54 29.95 14.87 7.32
C LYS A 54 28.72 13.95 7.43
N PHE A 55 27.51 14.53 7.35
CA PHE A 55 26.27 13.79 7.52
C PHE A 55 25.90 12.99 6.26
N GLY A 56 26.13 13.53 5.06
CA GLY A 56 25.67 12.93 3.81
C GLY A 56 24.16 12.68 3.79
N SER A 57 23.74 11.59 3.16
CA SER A 57 22.33 11.17 3.07
C SER A 57 21.70 10.66 4.37
N ARG A 58 22.47 10.51 5.46
CA ARG A 58 21.99 9.93 6.74
C ARG A 58 20.89 10.75 7.42
N LEU A 59 20.71 12.00 7.01
CA LEU A 59 19.69 12.91 7.52
C LEU A 59 18.59 13.20 6.49
N GLU A 60 18.44 12.34 5.48
CA GLU A 60 17.29 12.28 4.58
C GLU A 60 16.18 11.36 5.14
N PRO A 61 14.90 11.55 4.78
CA PRO A 61 13.79 10.71 5.23
C PRO A 61 14.00 9.21 4.99
N MET A 62 13.33 8.37 5.79
CA MET A 62 13.48 6.91 5.87
C MET A 62 14.83 6.42 6.44
N SER A 63 15.83 7.29 6.63
CA SER A 63 17.11 6.87 7.22
C SER A 63 16.95 6.43 8.67
N HIS A 64 17.37 5.20 9.00
CA HIS A 64 17.49 4.70 10.36
C HIS A 64 18.93 4.89 10.85
N VAL A 65 19.10 5.69 11.90
CA VAL A 65 20.38 6.24 12.35
C VAL A 65 20.53 6.16 13.87
N GLU A 66 21.78 6.09 14.32
CA GLU A 66 22.15 6.40 15.70
C GLU A 66 22.65 7.84 15.73
N VAL A 67 22.02 8.68 16.57
CA VAL A 67 22.25 10.13 16.61
C VAL A 67 22.79 10.54 17.97
N LEU A 68 23.75 11.45 17.97
CA LEU A 68 24.11 12.23 19.16
C LEU A 68 23.46 13.60 19.04
N LEU A 69 22.51 13.87 19.93
CA LEU A 69 21.75 15.12 19.99
C LEU A 69 22.19 15.91 21.22
N ARG A 70 22.24 17.23 21.10
CA ARG A 70 22.38 18.14 22.24
C ARG A 70 21.05 18.81 22.53
N LYS A 71 20.57 18.74 23.76
CA LYS A 71 19.30 19.35 24.17
C LYS A 71 19.35 20.87 23.99
N GLY A 72 18.33 21.40 23.33
CA GLY A 72 18.05 22.84 23.24
C GLY A 72 16.72 23.19 23.89
N ARG A 73 16.29 24.44 23.72
CA ARG A 73 14.99 24.92 24.24
C ARG A 73 13.82 24.41 23.41
N ASP A 74 13.79 24.78 22.13
CA ASP A 74 12.67 24.51 21.20
C ASP A 74 13.07 23.58 20.05
N LEU A 75 14.37 23.45 19.81
CA LEU A 75 14.99 22.56 18.82
C LEU A 75 16.33 22.07 19.37
N ASP A 76 16.56 20.77 19.29
CA ASP A 76 17.85 20.16 19.65
C ASP A 76 18.90 20.38 18.55
N LEU A 77 20.16 20.01 18.79
CA LEU A 77 21.24 20.12 17.79
C LEU A 77 21.80 18.74 17.43
N VAL A 78 21.82 18.40 16.13
CA VAL A 78 22.48 17.17 15.66
C VAL A 78 23.99 17.33 15.73
N SER A 79 24.64 16.63 16.65
CA SER A 79 26.09 16.64 16.85
C SER A 79 26.78 15.54 16.03
N GLN A 80 26.22 14.32 16.01
CA GLN A 80 26.66 13.18 15.19
C GLN A 80 25.43 12.43 14.65
N ALA A 81 25.60 11.73 13.53
CA ALA A 81 24.61 10.80 12.97
C ALA A 81 25.32 9.70 12.18
N GLU A 82 25.11 8.45 12.57
CA GLU A 82 25.72 7.24 12.00
C GLU A 82 24.59 6.32 11.51
N SER A 83 24.78 5.60 10.40
CA SER A 83 23.75 4.72 9.85
C SER A 83 23.66 3.42 10.66
N VAL A 84 22.47 3.07 11.12
CA VAL A 84 22.19 1.72 11.65
C VAL A 84 21.86 0.78 10.49
N ASP A 85 20.98 1.23 9.60
CA ASP A 85 20.67 0.56 8.34
C ASP A 85 21.05 1.45 7.15
N GLY A 86 21.32 0.83 5.99
CA GLY A 86 21.59 1.56 4.75
C GLY A 86 20.31 2.10 4.12
N LEU A 87 20.33 3.36 3.64
CA LEU A 87 19.20 3.95 2.90
C LEU A 87 19.10 3.42 1.45
N THR A 88 20.20 2.92 0.87
CA THR A 88 20.28 2.49 -0.54
C THR A 88 19.19 1.50 -0.97
N PRO A 89 18.78 0.50 -0.16
CA PRO A 89 17.69 -0.42 -0.53
C PRO A 89 16.29 0.24 -0.60
N MET A 90 16.07 1.40 0.02
CA MET A 90 14.85 2.21 -0.20
C MET A 90 14.90 2.91 -1.57
N LEU A 91 16.08 3.39 -1.95
CA LEU A 91 16.28 4.21 -3.15
C LEU A 91 16.52 3.37 -4.43
N SER A 92 16.51 2.05 -4.32
CA SER A 92 16.71 1.14 -5.47
C SER A 92 15.50 1.02 -6.39
N SER A 93 14.30 1.46 -5.97
CA SER A 93 13.15 1.63 -6.85
C SER A 93 12.21 2.74 -6.35
N LEU A 94 11.45 3.33 -7.28
CA LEU A 94 10.45 4.35 -6.95
C LEU A 94 9.33 3.81 -6.05
N ASP A 95 8.95 2.55 -6.24
CA ASP A 95 7.94 1.88 -5.41
C ASP A 95 8.40 1.75 -3.95
N ARG A 96 9.62 1.23 -3.70
CA ARG A 96 10.17 1.12 -2.35
C ARG A 96 10.27 2.47 -1.65
N ALA A 97 10.71 3.51 -2.37
CA ALA A 97 10.74 4.88 -1.87
C ALA A 97 9.33 5.42 -1.56
N ALA A 98 8.32 5.10 -2.38
CA ALA A 98 6.94 5.51 -2.13
C ALA A 98 6.31 4.77 -0.94
N GLN A 99 6.55 3.45 -0.80
CA GLN A 99 6.12 2.67 0.36
C GLN A 99 6.77 3.20 1.65
N GLY A 100 8.09 3.40 1.63
CA GLY A 100 8.85 3.91 2.77
C GLY A 100 8.42 5.32 3.19
N MET A 101 8.18 6.22 2.23
CA MET A 101 7.64 7.55 2.53
C MET A 101 6.21 7.52 3.08
N ALA A 102 5.36 6.57 2.64
CA ALA A 102 3.99 6.46 3.13
C ALA A 102 3.91 5.98 4.60
N VAL A 103 4.72 4.98 4.99
CA VAL A 103 4.80 4.51 6.38
C VAL A 103 5.45 5.55 7.29
N VAL A 104 6.44 6.27 6.78
CA VAL A 104 7.07 7.41 7.48
C VAL A 104 6.10 8.57 7.67
N GLU A 105 5.30 8.95 6.65
CA GLU A 105 4.29 10.00 6.80
C GLU A 105 3.23 9.61 7.83
N ALA A 106 2.74 8.36 7.82
CA ALA A 106 1.80 7.88 8.82
C ALA A 106 2.40 7.96 10.25
N ALA A 107 3.60 7.42 10.47
CA ALA A 107 4.26 7.50 11.77
C ALA A 107 4.50 8.96 12.22
N ASP A 108 4.74 9.88 11.27
CA ASP A 108 4.88 11.31 11.53
C ASP A 108 3.57 12.04 11.84
N GLN A 109 2.42 11.56 11.34
CA GLN A 109 1.12 12.13 11.72
C GLN A 109 0.63 11.59 13.08
N LEU A 110 1.05 10.38 13.48
CA LEU A 110 0.60 9.67 14.69
C LEU A 110 1.44 9.95 15.95
N SER A 111 2.76 9.98 15.85
CA SER A 111 3.64 10.16 17.03
C SER A 111 3.54 11.59 17.60
N LEU A 112 3.61 11.73 18.92
CA LEU A 112 3.59 13.03 19.61
C LEU A 112 5.02 13.55 19.87
N GLU A 113 5.19 14.87 19.96
CA GLU A 113 6.48 15.49 20.28
C GLU A 113 6.85 15.21 21.76
N GLY A 114 8.06 14.68 22.00
CA GLY A 114 8.56 14.34 23.34
C GLY A 114 8.09 13.01 23.95
N GLU A 115 6.93 12.48 23.54
CA GLU A 115 6.35 11.23 24.09
C GLU A 115 6.90 9.96 23.39
N PRO A 116 7.58 9.04 24.11
CA PRO A 116 8.10 7.81 23.50
C PRO A 116 7.03 6.77 23.18
N ASP A 117 6.99 6.31 21.93
CA ASP A 117 6.27 5.09 21.53
C ASP A 117 7.26 4.09 20.92
N GLU A 118 7.81 3.23 21.79
CA GLU A 118 8.72 2.15 21.40
C GLU A 118 8.09 1.16 20.42
N ARG A 119 6.76 0.99 20.44
CA ARG A 119 6.05 0.02 19.59
C ARG A 119 5.88 0.56 18.17
N LEU A 120 5.45 1.81 18.02
CA LEU A 120 5.40 2.49 16.72
C LEU A 120 6.80 2.63 16.12
N TYR A 121 7.81 2.96 16.94
CA TYR A 121 9.20 2.98 16.52
C TYR A 121 9.67 1.61 16.01
N ALA A 122 9.43 0.53 16.77
CA ALA A 122 9.83 -0.82 16.38
C ALA A 122 9.13 -1.29 15.10
N MET A 123 7.83 -1.00 14.94
CA MET A 123 7.11 -1.30 13.69
C MET A 123 7.64 -0.49 12.50
N LEU A 124 7.96 0.80 12.67
CA LEU A 124 8.47 1.65 11.60
C LEU A 124 9.84 1.14 11.10
N VAL A 125 10.76 0.82 12.02
CA VAL A 125 12.05 0.19 11.68
C VAL A 125 11.84 -1.18 11.02
N GLY A 126 10.89 -1.97 11.53
CA GLY A 126 10.54 -3.27 10.97
C GLY A 126 10.08 -3.19 9.52
N VAL A 127 9.06 -2.37 9.23
CA VAL A 127 8.50 -2.26 7.86
C VAL A 127 9.49 -1.63 6.88
N LEU A 128 10.30 -0.65 7.30
CA LEU A 128 11.34 -0.06 6.44
C LEU A 128 12.40 -1.11 6.06
N ARG A 129 12.79 -2.01 6.97
CA ARG A 129 13.65 -3.16 6.65
C ARG A 129 12.96 -4.13 5.69
N THR A 130 11.70 -4.50 5.94
CA THR A 130 10.93 -5.39 5.06
C THR A 130 10.84 -4.82 3.63
N ILE A 131 10.49 -3.55 3.45
CA ILE A 131 10.45 -2.87 2.14
C ILE A 131 11.83 -2.92 1.44
N GLY A 132 12.92 -2.82 2.19
CA GLY A 132 14.29 -2.80 1.68
C GLY A 132 14.83 -4.18 1.30
N GLU A 133 14.40 -5.23 2.00
CA GLU A 133 14.80 -6.61 1.75
C GLU A 133 13.86 -7.28 0.74
N SER A 134 12.56 -7.35 1.06
CA SER A 134 11.51 -8.08 0.34
C SER A 134 10.24 -7.22 0.25
N PRO A 135 10.13 -6.36 -0.77
CA PRO A 135 8.95 -5.51 -0.95
C PRO A 135 7.72 -6.35 -1.29
N SER A 136 6.58 -5.94 -0.75
CA SER A 136 5.26 -6.57 -0.91
C SER A 136 4.23 -5.47 -1.19
N PRO A 137 3.20 -5.71 -2.03
CA PRO A 137 2.11 -4.75 -2.24
C PRO A 137 1.35 -4.42 -0.95
N LEU A 138 1.43 -5.29 0.07
CA LEU A 138 0.75 -5.15 1.34
C LEU A 138 1.57 -4.51 2.46
N ASN A 139 2.85 -4.15 2.25
CA ASN A 139 3.70 -3.55 3.29
C ASN A 139 3.06 -2.34 3.98
N VAL A 140 2.55 -1.39 3.19
CA VAL A 140 1.93 -0.16 3.68
C VAL A 140 0.60 -0.47 4.39
N ALA A 141 -0.21 -1.35 3.80
CA ALA A 141 -1.51 -1.75 4.34
C ALA A 141 -1.38 -2.48 5.69
N ALA A 142 -0.44 -3.41 5.78
CA ALA A 142 -0.15 -4.16 6.99
C ALA A 142 0.37 -3.24 8.11
N PHE A 143 1.23 -2.27 7.79
CA PHE A 143 1.66 -1.27 8.76
C PHE A 143 0.48 -0.44 9.27
N PHE A 144 -0.37 0.12 8.39
CA PHE A 144 -1.54 0.91 8.79
C PHE A 144 -2.53 0.09 9.64
N TRP A 145 -2.86 -1.14 9.24
CA TRP A 145 -3.76 -1.99 10.02
C TRP A 145 -3.18 -2.40 11.38
N LYS A 146 -1.88 -2.71 11.48
CA LYS A 146 -1.23 -3.02 12.76
C LYS A 146 -1.14 -1.80 13.69
N VAL A 147 -0.86 -0.64 13.13
CA VAL A 147 -0.88 0.65 13.83
C VAL A 147 -2.27 0.93 14.41
N LEU A 148 -3.32 0.86 13.59
CA LEU A 148 -4.71 1.05 14.05
C LEU A 148 -5.08 0.06 15.16
N ALA A 149 -4.80 -1.23 14.96
CA ALA A 149 -5.07 -2.26 15.96
C ALA A 149 -4.32 -2.02 17.29
N MET A 150 -3.07 -1.54 17.23
CA MET A 150 -2.31 -1.16 18.44
C MET A 150 -2.86 0.08 19.15
N SER A 151 -3.47 1.02 18.41
CA SER A 151 -4.20 2.17 18.97
C SER A 151 -5.59 1.81 19.51
N GLY A 152 -5.96 0.51 19.55
CA GLY A 152 -7.28 0.04 19.99
C GLY A 152 -8.35 0.08 18.88
N LEU A 153 -7.98 0.48 17.67
CA LEU A 153 -8.86 0.63 16.50
C LEU A 153 -8.76 -0.60 15.58
N SER A 154 -8.74 -1.80 16.16
CA SER A 154 -8.72 -3.05 15.38
C SER A 154 -10.10 -3.30 14.79
N PRO A 155 -10.24 -3.46 13.46
CA PRO A 155 -11.54 -3.72 12.87
C PRO A 155 -12.06 -5.13 13.21
N VAL A 156 -13.38 -5.28 13.32
CA VAL A 156 -14.04 -6.59 13.44
C VAL A 156 -14.19 -7.20 12.05
N LEU A 157 -13.64 -8.40 11.84
CA LEU A 157 -13.60 -9.07 10.53
C LEU A 157 -14.27 -10.45 10.52
N ASP A 158 -14.50 -11.07 11.68
CA ASP A 158 -14.96 -12.48 11.77
C ASP A 158 -16.46 -12.60 12.04
N GLY A 159 -17.15 -11.46 12.13
CA GLY A 159 -18.61 -11.37 12.25
C GLY A 159 -19.11 -9.96 11.91
N CYS A 160 -20.43 -9.84 11.77
CA CYS A 160 -21.11 -8.61 11.38
C CYS A 160 -21.22 -7.65 12.56
N VAL A 161 -20.54 -6.49 12.50
CA VAL A 161 -20.51 -5.50 13.61
C VAL A 161 -21.89 -5.10 14.14
N ARG A 162 -22.91 -5.03 13.27
CA ARG A 162 -24.26 -4.60 13.66
C ARG A 162 -25.17 -5.70 14.21
N CYS A 163 -24.93 -6.98 13.88
CA CYS A 163 -25.83 -8.07 14.31
C CYS A 163 -25.15 -9.28 14.96
N GLY A 164 -23.85 -9.23 15.22
CA GLY A 164 -23.08 -10.27 15.92
C GLY A 164 -22.85 -11.57 15.13
N GLU A 165 -23.69 -11.86 14.14
CA GLU A 165 -23.63 -13.04 13.28
C GLU A 165 -22.24 -13.24 12.66
N ALA A 166 -21.65 -14.42 12.86
CA ALA A 166 -20.31 -14.76 12.37
C ALA A 166 -20.28 -14.88 10.83
N ASP A 167 -19.10 -14.76 10.24
CA ASP A 167 -18.92 -15.03 8.80
C ASP A 167 -18.86 -16.55 8.54
N GLY A 168 -19.55 -17.01 7.51
CA GLY A 168 -19.70 -18.42 7.16
C GLY A 168 -21.13 -18.96 7.29
N GLY A 169 -21.32 -20.20 6.82
CA GLY A 169 -22.65 -20.80 6.73
C GLY A 169 -23.54 -20.04 5.75
N GLU A 170 -24.69 -19.54 6.22
CA GLU A 170 -25.61 -18.71 5.43
C GLU A 170 -25.20 -17.22 5.40
N THR A 171 -24.33 -16.79 6.32
CA THR A 171 -23.88 -15.41 6.45
C THR A 171 -22.59 -15.19 5.65
N ALA A 172 -22.61 -14.17 4.81
CA ALA A 172 -21.42 -13.65 4.15
C ALA A 172 -21.27 -12.16 4.47
N LEU A 173 -20.09 -11.78 4.96
CA LEU A 173 -19.64 -10.40 5.04
C LEU A 173 -19.31 -9.89 3.63
N VAL A 174 -19.88 -8.73 3.27
CA VAL A 174 -19.84 -8.20 1.89
C VAL A 174 -19.59 -6.69 1.83
N ALA A 175 -19.53 -6.03 2.98
CA ALA A 175 -19.26 -4.60 3.10
C ALA A 175 -18.37 -4.31 4.32
N PHE A 176 -17.74 -3.15 4.33
CA PHE A 176 -16.92 -2.62 5.41
C PHE A 176 -17.32 -1.15 5.67
N ASP A 177 -17.56 -0.80 6.94
CA ASP A 177 -17.88 0.56 7.35
C ASP A 177 -16.85 1.05 8.38
N PHE A 178 -16.24 2.20 8.08
CA PHE A 178 -15.21 2.80 8.92
C PHE A 178 -15.80 3.34 10.24
N ASN A 179 -17.07 3.74 10.24
CA ASN A 179 -17.75 4.32 11.41
C ASN A 179 -18.24 3.24 12.39
N GLU A 180 -18.67 2.07 11.88
CA GLU A 180 -19.02 0.90 12.70
C GLU A 180 -17.80 0.01 13.00
N GLY A 181 -16.61 0.39 12.52
CA GLY A 181 -15.33 -0.24 12.88
C GLY A 181 -15.17 -1.68 12.38
N GLY A 182 -15.74 -2.05 11.22
CA GLY A 182 -15.58 -3.41 10.72
C GLY A 182 -16.49 -3.82 9.58
N ALA A 183 -16.58 -5.14 9.41
CA ALA A 183 -17.27 -5.79 8.31
C ALA A 183 -18.76 -6.06 8.61
N LEU A 184 -19.57 -6.07 7.55
CA LEU A 184 -21.03 -6.12 7.58
C LEU A 184 -21.58 -7.17 6.62
N CYS A 185 -22.58 -7.93 7.10
CA CYS A 185 -23.28 -8.92 6.28
C CYS A 185 -24.27 -8.26 5.30
N ARG A 186 -24.72 -9.03 4.31
CA ARG A 186 -25.63 -8.55 3.24
C ARG A 186 -26.93 -7.89 3.75
N ARG A 187 -27.42 -8.28 4.93
CA ARG A 187 -28.59 -7.69 5.62
C ARG A 187 -28.30 -6.32 6.25
N CYS A 188 -27.10 -6.13 6.79
CA CYS A 188 -26.73 -4.95 7.58
C CYS A 188 -25.85 -3.94 6.83
N ARG A 189 -25.41 -4.27 5.60
CA ARG A 189 -24.51 -3.48 4.75
C ARG A 189 -24.70 -1.95 4.81
N SER A 190 -23.62 -1.26 5.13
CA SER A 190 -23.39 0.18 4.91
C SER A 190 -21.92 0.35 4.49
N GLY A 191 -21.40 1.58 4.47
CA GLY A 191 -20.02 1.84 4.03
C GLY A 191 -19.79 1.48 2.56
N ILE A 192 -18.78 0.66 2.30
CA ILE A 192 -18.34 0.25 0.96
C ILE A 192 -18.29 -1.28 0.85
N SER A 193 -18.42 -1.83 -0.36
CA SER A 193 -18.22 -3.27 -0.59
C SER A 193 -16.80 -3.72 -0.22
N ILE A 194 -16.66 -4.96 0.22
CA ILE A 194 -15.36 -5.65 0.38
C ILE A 194 -15.43 -7.04 -0.26
N SER A 195 -14.39 -7.47 -0.98
CA SER A 195 -14.30 -8.85 -1.48
C SER A 195 -13.92 -9.85 -0.38
N PRO A 196 -14.34 -11.13 -0.46
CA PRO A 196 -13.92 -12.16 0.48
C PRO A 196 -12.39 -12.32 0.55
N ALA A 197 -11.70 -12.22 -0.60
CA ALA A 197 -10.25 -12.30 -0.65
C ALA A 197 -9.56 -11.14 0.10
N ALA A 198 -10.08 -9.91 0.00
CA ALA A 198 -9.57 -8.78 0.77
C ALA A 198 -9.84 -8.94 2.27
N LEU A 199 -11.00 -9.47 2.65
CA LEU A 199 -11.35 -9.78 4.04
C LEU A 199 -10.39 -10.83 4.64
N ASP A 200 -10.11 -11.90 3.92
CA ASP A 200 -9.17 -12.95 4.35
C ASP A 200 -7.72 -12.46 4.44
N ILE A 201 -7.27 -11.61 3.51
CA ILE A 201 -5.97 -10.93 3.62
C ILE A 201 -5.91 -10.04 4.88
N MET A 202 -6.97 -9.32 5.22
CA MET A 202 -7.03 -8.51 6.44
C MET A 202 -7.03 -9.37 7.71
N ARG A 203 -7.72 -10.53 7.69
CA ARG A 203 -7.63 -11.56 8.74
C ARG A 203 -6.22 -12.11 8.90
N ASP A 204 -5.51 -12.35 7.80
CA ASP A 204 -4.12 -12.85 7.84
C ASP A 204 -3.16 -11.81 8.42
N ILE A 205 -3.27 -10.54 7.98
CA ILE A 205 -2.50 -9.41 8.52
C ILE A 205 -2.72 -9.30 10.03
N LEU A 206 -3.97 -9.19 10.48
CA LEU A 206 -4.29 -8.93 11.88
C LEU A 206 -4.10 -10.16 12.77
N GLY A 207 -4.66 -11.31 12.38
CA GLY A 207 -4.65 -12.60 13.09
C GLY A 207 -3.32 -13.38 13.10
N GLY A 208 -2.18 -12.71 12.87
CA GLY A 208 -0.85 -13.26 13.09
C GLY A 208 -0.21 -14.00 11.90
N ARG A 209 -0.92 -14.17 10.78
CA ARG A 209 -0.41 -14.81 9.56
C ARG A 209 0.28 -13.83 8.60
N LEU A 210 0.75 -12.68 9.11
CA LEU A 210 1.35 -11.58 8.34
C LEU A 210 2.43 -12.02 7.32
N ARG A 211 3.26 -13.03 7.65
CA ARG A 211 4.27 -13.57 6.71
C ARG A 211 3.64 -14.17 5.44
N GLN A 212 2.46 -14.76 5.55
CA GLN A 212 1.72 -15.36 4.43
C GLN A 212 1.06 -14.26 3.60
N ALA A 213 0.41 -13.28 4.23
CA ALA A 213 -0.13 -12.10 3.55
C ALA A 213 0.95 -11.32 2.78
N LEU A 214 2.11 -11.04 3.38
CA LEU A 214 3.19 -10.31 2.70
C LEU A 214 3.83 -11.09 1.53
N ALA A 215 3.65 -12.41 1.46
CA ALA A 215 4.10 -13.24 0.34
C ALA A 215 3.11 -13.28 -0.84
N LEU A 216 2.03 -12.49 -0.80
CA LEU A 216 1.08 -12.36 -1.91
C LEU A 216 1.55 -11.35 -2.96
N GLU A 217 1.41 -11.73 -4.22
CA GLU A 217 1.65 -10.89 -5.40
C GLU A 217 0.54 -9.85 -5.60
N GLU A 218 0.83 -8.80 -6.39
CA GLU A 218 -0.14 -7.74 -6.67
C GLU A 218 -1.37 -8.25 -7.44
N SER A 219 -2.55 -7.90 -6.92
CA SER A 219 -3.85 -8.38 -7.35
C SER A 219 -4.94 -7.36 -6.99
N ALA A 220 -6.17 -7.59 -7.50
CA ALA A 220 -7.30 -6.76 -7.10
C ALA A 220 -7.53 -6.75 -5.58
N ALA A 221 -7.30 -7.88 -4.89
CA ALA A 221 -7.50 -8.00 -3.46
C ALA A 221 -6.42 -7.29 -2.63
N THR A 222 -5.14 -7.36 -3.04
CA THR A 222 -4.06 -6.60 -2.36
C THR A 222 -4.25 -5.09 -2.53
N SER A 223 -4.60 -4.65 -3.73
CA SER A 223 -4.94 -3.25 -4.01
C SER A 223 -6.19 -2.77 -3.24
N GLU A 224 -7.22 -3.61 -3.09
CA GLU A 224 -8.41 -3.33 -2.27
C GLU A 224 -8.05 -3.18 -0.79
N VAL A 225 -7.26 -4.09 -0.21
CA VAL A 225 -6.81 -4.00 1.19
C VAL A 225 -5.94 -2.76 1.43
N THR A 226 -5.07 -2.38 0.49
CA THR A 226 -4.29 -1.14 0.58
C THR A 226 -5.17 0.11 0.51
N ALA A 227 -6.22 0.12 -0.32
CA ALA A 227 -7.19 1.21 -0.36
C ALA A 227 -8.03 1.30 0.93
N LEU A 228 -8.45 0.16 1.49
CA LEU A 228 -9.16 0.08 2.77
C LEU A 228 -8.29 0.58 3.93
N ALA A 229 -7.04 0.09 4.03
CA ALA A 229 -6.09 0.48 5.07
C ALA A 229 -5.80 1.99 5.05
N THR A 230 -5.61 2.56 3.85
CA THR A 230 -5.39 4.00 3.66
C THR A 230 -6.60 4.80 4.16
N ARG A 231 -7.81 4.42 3.74
CA ARG A 231 -9.05 5.11 4.14
C ARG A 231 -9.35 4.99 5.63
N ALA A 232 -9.06 3.84 6.24
CA ALA A 232 -9.19 3.66 7.69
C ALA A 232 -8.22 4.57 8.45
N LEU A 233 -6.95 4.65 8.03
CA LEU A 233 -6.00 5.54 8.67
C LEU A 233 -6.42 7.01 8.51
N GLU A 234 -6.75 7.46 7.29
CA GLU A 234 -7.21 8.84 7.03
C GLU A 234 -8.48 9.21 7.80
N HIS A 235 -9.39 8.25 8.03
CA HIS A 235 -10.60 8.44 8.83
C HIS A 235 -10.27 8.70 10.31
N HIS A 236 -9.36 7.91 10.90
CA HIS A 236 -9.03 8.01 12.33
C HIS A 236 -8.01 9.10 12.68
N ILE A 237 -7.18 9.57 11.74
CA ILE A 237 -6.23 10.68 11.97
C ILE A 237 -6.79 12.06 11.57
N GLU A 238 -8.03 12.12 11.06
CA GLU A 238 -8.74 13.30 10.53
C GLU A 238 -7.94 14.10 9.47
N ARG A 239 -6.96 13.46 8.82
CA ARG A 239 -5.98 14.09 7.92
C ARG A 239 -5.68 13.14 6.77
N ARG A 240 -5.31 13.71 5.62
CA ARG A 240 -4.95 12.94 4.42
C ARG A 240 -3.46 12.62 4.36
N LEU A 241 -3.13 11.45 3.83
CA LEU A 241 -1.78 11.01 3.51
C LEU A 241 -1.39 11.52 2.12
N ARG A 242 -0.45 12.47 2.08
CA ARG A 242 -0.03 13.14 0.85
C ARG A 242 0.65 12.15 -0.10
N THR A 243 1.50 11.28 0.44
CA THR A 243 2.29 10.30 -0.33
C THR A 243 1.39 9.29 -1.05
N VAL A 244 0.40 8.72 -0.36
CA VAL A 244 -0.50 7.72 -0.94
C VAL A 244 -1.39 8.33 -2.04
N SER A 245 -1.78 9.59 -1.89
CA SER A 245 -2.58 10.33 -2.88
C SER A 245 -1.88 10.57 -4.23
N VAL A 246 -0.56 10.31 -4.31
CA VAL A 246 0.24 10.35 -5.54
C VAL A 246 0.35 8.94 -6.14
N SER A 247 0.76 7.93 -5.36
CA SER A 247 1.01 6.57 -5.85
C SER A 247 -0.23 5.93 -6.50
N LEU A 248 -1.42 6.15 -5.91
CA LEU A 248 -2.69 5.64 -6.45
C LEU A 248 -3.00 6.17 -7.85
N ARG A 249 -2.52 7.37 -8.23
CA ARG A 249 -2.75 7.93 -9.59
C ARG A 249 -1.95 7.19 -10.65
N THR A 250 -0.69 6.86 -10.36
CA THR A 250 0.16 6.07 -11.27
C THR A 250 -0.34 4.63 -11.43
N SER A 251 -0.89 4.02 -10.37
CA SER A 251 -1.61 2.73 -10.50
C SER A 251 -2.84 2.88 -11.40
N LEU A 252 -3.73 3.84 -11.11
CA LEU A 252 -4.94 4.08 -11.91
C LEU A 252 -4.65 4.38 -13.38
N SER A 253 -3.57 5.08 -13.73
CA SER A 253 -3.19 5.28 -15.14
C SER A 253 -2.81 4.00 -15.88
N ARG A 254 -2.34 2.97 -15.17
CA ARG A 254 -1.99 1.66 -15.74
C ARG A 254 -3.24 0.82 -16.00
N TRP A 255 -4.23 0.87 -15.09
CA TRP A 255 -5.52 0.18 -15.23
C TRP A 255 -6.46 0.89 -16.21
N ALA A 256 -6.45 2.22 -16.28
CA ALA A 256 -7.27 2.99 -17.23
C ALA A 256 -6.97 2.63 -18.70
N MET A 257 -5.73 2.24 -19.03
CA MET A 257 -5.37 1.77 -20.37
C MET A 257 -5.87 0.35 -20.72
N MET A 258 -6.28 -0.46 -19.72
CA MET A 258 -6.80 -1.82 -19.95
C MET A 258 -8.32 -1.93 -19.92
N SER A 259 -9.04 -0.85 -19.54
CA SER A 259 -10.52 -0.81 -19.54
C SER A 259 -11.14 0.04 -20.66
N VAL A 260 -10.35 0.77 -21.45
CA VAL A 260 -10.85 1.57 -22.60
C VAL A 260 -10.64 0.82 -23.91
N ALA A 261 -11.31 -0.32 -24.02
CA ALA A 261 -11.32 -1.17 -25.23
C ALA A 261 -12.71 -1.79 -25.52
N CYS A 262 -13.80 -1.17 -25.03
CA CYS A 262 -15.16 -1.66 -25.26
C CYS A 262 -16.22 -0.54 -25.38
N GLN A 263 -15.96 0.49 -26.18
CA GLN A 263 -16.99 1.45 -26.60
C GLN A 263 -16.74 1.90 -28.05
N VAL A 264 -17.81 2.21 -28.79
CA VAL A 264 -17.84 2.56 -30.23
C VAL A 264 -17.75 1.36 -31.18
N CYS A 265 -18.87 0.63 -31.30
CA CYS A 265 -19.24 -0.06 -32.54
C CYS A 265 -20.57 0.55 -33.03
N PRO A 266 -20.55 1.56 -33.93
CA PRO A 266 -21.75 2.23 -34.40
C PRO A 266 -22.28 1.52 -35.66
N GLN A 267 -23.34 0.71 -35.50
CA GLN A 267 -24.02 0.07 -36.62
C GLN A 267 -25.45 0.61 -36.74
N PRO A 268 -25.75 1.49 -37.71
CA PRO A 268 -27.12 1.83 -38.08
C PRO A 268 -27.74 0.64 -38.83
N ILE A 269 -29.00 0.32 -38.54
CA ILE A 269 -29.72 -0.76 -39.20
C ILE A 269 -30.22 -0.30 -40.58
N SER A 270 -29.61 -0.80 -41.66
CA SER A 270 -30.28 -0.86 -42.97
C SER A 270 -29.71 -1.93 -43.92
N THR A 271 -30.53 -2.96 -44.17
CA THR A 271 -30.77 -3.64 -45.46
C THR A 271 -29.64 -3.88 -46.50
N LYS A 272 -29.56 -5.17 -46.91
CA LYS A 272 -29.18 -5.74 -48.23
C LYS A 272 -27.74 -6.23 -48.51
N LEU A 273 -27.69 -7.57 -48.68
CA LEU A 273 -27.00 -8.33 -49.76
C LEU A 273 -25.48 -8.61 -49.71
N SER A 274 -25.12 -9.64 -50.49
CA SER A 274 -23.79 -10.21 -50.79
C SER A 274 -22.97 -10.85 -49.66
N THR A 275 -23.12 -12.17 -49.57
CA THR A 275 -22.05 -13.18 -49.64
C THR A 275 -20.61 -12.67 -49.70
N CYS A 276 -19.74 -13.19 -48.83
CA CYS A 276 -18.34 -13.46 -49.17
C CYS A 276 -17.85 -14.72 -48.42
N VAL A 277 -17.03 -15.55 -49.08
CA VAL A 277 -16.61 -16.88 -48.60
C VAL A 277 -15.09 -16.99 -48.64
N SER A 278 -14.52 -17.64 -47.61
CA SER A 278 -13.17 -18.20 -47.44
C SER A 278 -12.04 -17.94 -48.47
N GLY A 279 -10.90 -17.43 -47.98
CA GLY A 279 -9.58 -17.48 -48.63
C GLY A 279 -8.57 -16.62 -47.84
N VAL A 280 -7.58 -17.11 -47.07
CA VAL A 280 -6.50 -18.12 -47.25
C VAL A 280 -5.25 -17.59 -47.97
N VAL A 281 -4.22 -17.26 -47.15
CA VAL A 281 -2.76 -17.33 -47.45
C VAL A 281 -2.12 -17.68 -46.09
N LEU A 282 -1.66 -18.88 -45.76
CA LEU A 282 -0.71 -19.82 -46.38
C LEU A 282 0.77 -19.38 -46.28
N PHE A 283 1.51 -20.00 -45.36
CA PHE A 283 2.95 -20.25 -45.50
C PHE A 283 3.27 -21.67 -44.99
N THR A 284 4.30 -22.31 -45.54
CA THR A 284 4.42 -23.79 -45.51
C THR A 284 5.77 -24.29 -44.99
N LEU A 285 5.75 -25.51 -44.41
CA LEU A 285 6.69 -26.65 -44.57
C LEU A 285 6.30 -27.72 -43.50
N ARG A 286 5.82 -28.94 -43.85
CA ARG A 286 6.53 -30.15 -44.36
C ARG A 286 7.19 -30.95 -43.20
N GLN A 287 6.89 -32.24 -42.90
CA GLN A 287 6.12 -33.29 -43.61
C GLN A 287 5.75 -34.51 -42.71
N ARG A 288 4.67 -35.26 -43.07
CA ARG A 288 4.34 -36.68 -42.72
C ARG A 288 4.03 -36.98 -41.22
N SER A 289 3.31 -38.04 -40.83
CA SER A 289 2.69 -39.18 -41.56
C SER A 289 1.36 -39.65 -40.92
N THR A 290 0.48 -40.29 -41.71
CA THR A 290 -0.51 -41.37 -41.40
C THR A 290 -1.02 -41.58 -39.95
N ALA A 291 -2.33 -41.74 -39.64
CA ALA A 291 -3.60 -41.77 -40.41
C ALA A 291 -4.81 -41.76 -39.38
N ASP A 292 -6.09 -42.15 -39.58
CA ASP A 292 -6.81 -42.78 -40.71
C ASP A 292 -8.38 -42.65 -40.66
N PHE A 293 -9.07 -43.35 -41.57
CA PHE A 293 -10.51 -43.70 -41.75
C PHE A 293 -11.61 -43.39 -40.70
N GLY A 294 -12.79 -42.96 -41.20
CA GLY A 294 -14.11 -43.05 -40.54
C GLY A 294 -15.21 -42.21 -41.23
N ARG A 295 -16.31 -42.81 -41.75
CA ARG A 295 -17.36 -42.12 -42.55
C ARG A 295 -18.73 -42.87 -42.51
N PRO A 296 -19.83 -42.39 -43.15
CA PRO A 296 -20.96 -41.75 -42.45
C PRO A 296 -22.33 -42.46 -42.68
N THR A 297 -23.43 -41.88 -42.16
CA THR A 297 -24.78 -42.16 -42.67
C THR A 297 -25.70 -40.93 -42.74
N THR A 298 -26.33 -40.81 -43.90
CA THR A 298 -27.33 -39.82 -44.33
C THR A 298 -28.74 -40.07 -43.80
N THR A 299 -29.49 -38.98 -43.58
CA THR A 299 -30.80 -38.80 -44.25
C THR A 299 -31.07 -37.32 -44.51
N ALA A 300 -31.81 -37.02 -45.58
CA ALA A 300 -32.20 -35.67 -45.95
C ALA A 300 -33.72 -35.58 -46.18
N ARG A 301 -34.31 -34.40 -45.97
CA ARG A 301 -35.66 -34.08 -46.46
C ARG A 301 -35.71 -32.62 -46.91
N SER A 302 -36.41 -32.37 -48.00
CA SER A 302 -36.46 -31.07 -48.67
C SER A 302 -37.81 -30.39 -48.51
N GLY A 303 -37.78 -29.06 -48.39
CA GLY A 303 -38.93 -28.15 -48.49
C GLY A 303 -38.49 -26.94 -49.32
N ARG A 304 -39.39 -26.37 -50.13
CA ARG A 304 -39.05 -25.34 -51.13
C ARG A 304 -39.33 -23.93 -50.62
N CYS A 305 -38.67 -22.95 -51.20
CA CYS A 305 -38.95 -21.53 -50.98
C CYS A 305 -40.35 -21.15 -51.49
N CYS A 306 -40.97 -20.21 -50.77
CA CYS A 306 -41.81 -19.18 -51.37
C CYS A 306 -41.26 -17.83 -50.91
N CYS A 307 -41.10 -16.89 -51.83
CA CYS A 307 -40.78 -15.49 -51.52
C CYS A 307 -41.95 -14.64 -52.03
N GLU A 308 -42.65 -13.96 -51.13
CA GLU A 308 -43.56 -12.87 -51.49
C GLU A 308 -43.68 -11.92 -50.30
N MET A 309 -43.45 -10.62 -50.58
CA MET A 309 -43.45 -9.45 -49.68
C MET A 309 -42.39 -9.46 -48.56
#